data_AF-A0A6C0LN83-F1
#
_entry.id   AF-A0A6C0LN83-F1
#
_cell.length_a   1.000
_cell.length_b   1.000
_cell.length_c   1.000
_cell.angle_alpha   90.00
_cell.angle_beta   90.00
_cell.angle_gamma   90.00
#
_symmetry.space_group_name_H-M   'P 1'
#
loop_
_entity.id
_entity.type
_entity.pdbx_description
1 polymer ?
#
loop_
_entity_poly.entity_id
_entity_poly.type
_entity_poly.pdbx_seq_one_letter_code
_entity_poly.pdbx_strand_id
1 'polypeptide(L)'
;MTEIDNDKQHIITLFNTYVKGVEICLEGQNIRHCGKEGHWLETKMGIKHTAKNEPDINGYEMKKYSSKNKTTLGDFSASEYAFSGKNRRNVINTLNNWTDEMKLSRSDFMKTFGNPNPNKENRYSWSGSSVPTYNISNSNGQILIINENNDIVIYYSFSNDTRSIKIDFPSFLQKDNIVIAIWKSSKMKPHIDNKFDKKGFFICKKKDNTYQKICFGKAFNFEYFIECVKNKKIIFDSGMYDGNSRNYSHFRGTCFWNELITEEY
;
A
#
# COMPACT_ATOMS: atom_id res chain seq x y z
N MET A 1 24.71 -1.04 -29.55
CA MET A 1 23.32 -0.81 -29.16
C MET A 1 22.80 -2.14 -28.63
N THR A 2 22.41 -2.21 -27.37
CA THR A 2 21.70 -3.38 -26.84
C THR A 2 20.33 -3.43 -27.48
N GLU A 3 20.01 -4.55 -28.12
CA GLU A 3 18.71 -4.82 -28.74
C GLU A 3 17.60 -4.65 -27.68
N ILE A 4 16.58 -3.85 -27.99
CA ILE A 4 15.42 -3.68 -27.10
C ILE A 4 14.59 -4.96 -27.18
N ASP A 5 14.30 -5.58 -26.04
CA ASP A 5 13.42 -6.76 -25.96
C ASP A 5 12.06 -6.49 -26.64
N ASN A 6 11.60 -7.43 -27.46
CA ASN A 6 10.34 -7.33 -28.22
C ASN A 6 9.14 -6.95 -27.35
N ASP A 7 9.10 -7.46 -26.12
CA ASP A 7 8.04 -7.14 -25.16
C ASP A 7 8.05 -5.68 -24.75
N LYS A 8 9.24 -5.12 -24.52
CA LYS A 8 9.43 -3.70 -24.21
C LYS A 8 9.08 -2.83 -25.43
N GLN A 9 9.53 -3.22 -26.61
CA GLN A 9 9.23 -2.52 -27.86
C GLN A 9 7.73 -2.47 -28.15
N HIS A 10 6.99 -3.55 -27.85
CA HIS A 10 5.53 -3.56 -27.94
C HIS A 10 4.89 -2.52 -27.00
N ILE A 11 5.29 -2.48 -25.73
CA ILE A 11 4.78 -1.49 -24.75
C ILE A 11 5.10 -0.06 -25.20
N ILE A 12 6.31 0.20 -25.70
CA ILE A 12 6.72 1.52 -26.23
C ILE A 12 5.84 1.89 -27.43
N THR A 13 5.55 0.93 -28.31
CA THR A 13 4.70 1.15 -29.50
C THR A 13 3.27 1.52 -29.08
N LEU A 14 2.67 0.79 -28.14
CA LEU A 14 1.35 1.12 -27.58
C LEU A 14 1.35 2.52 -26.95
N PHE A 15 2.37 2.85 -26.16
CA PHE A 15 2.50 4.16 -25.54
C PHE A 15 2.55 5.28 -26.57
N ASN A 16 3.44 5.17 -27.57
CA ASN A 16 3.61 6.19 -28.61
C ASN A 16 2.36 6.34 -29.49
N THR A 17 1.59 5.26 -29.68
CA THR A 17 0.42 5.26 -30.57
C THR A 17 -0.82 5.83 -29.87
N TYR A 18 -1.05 5.44 -28.61
CA TYR A 18 -2.35 5.66 -27.95
C TYR A 18 -2.30 6.57 -26.71
N VAL A 19 -1.11 6.88 -26.20
CA VAL A 19 -0.93 7.58 -24.91
C VAL A 19 -0.12 8.87 -25.05
N LYS A 20 1.02 8.83 -25.75
CA LYS A 20 1.97 9.96 -25.82
C LYS A 20 1.31 11.17 -26.46
N GLY A 21 1.31 12.29 -25.76
CA GLY A 21 0.71 13.55 -26.20
C GLY A 21 -0.82 13.58 -26.23
N VAL A 22 -1.50 12.46 -25.91
CA VAL A 22 -2.97 12.41 -25.86
C VAL A 22 -3.45 13.07 -24.57
N GLU A 23 -4.40 13.98 -24.70
CA GLU A 23 -5.01 14.64 -23.54
C GLU A 23 -5.85 13.66 -22.71
N ILE A 24 -5.61 13.68 -21.40
CA ILE A 24 -6.32 12.80 -20.48
C ILE A 24 -7.75 13.32 -20.32
N CYS A 25 -8.71 12.56 -20.86
CA CYS A 25 -10.14 12.79 -20.71
C CYS A 25 -10.73 11.84 -19.67
N LEU A 26 -11.32 12.41 -18.62
CA LEU A 26 -11.96 11.68 -17.50
C LEU A 26 -13.47 11.96 -17.44
N GLU A 27 -14.05 12.49 -18.52
CA GLU A 27 -15.48 12.74 -18.62
C GLU A 27 -16.28 11.44 -18.40
N GLY A 28 -17.42 11.56 -17.72
CA GLY A 28 -18.26 10.43 -17.34
C GLY A 28 -17.71 9.55 -16.20
N GLN A 29 -16.45 9.74 -15.78
CA GLN A 29 -15.91 9.01 -14.62
C GLN A 29 -16.23 9.71 -13.31
N ASN A 30 -16.50 8.93 -12.26
CA ASN A 30 -16.79 9.44 -10.93
C ASN A 30 -15.64 10.36 -10.46
N ILE A 31 -15.95 11.65 -10.24
CA ILE A 31 -14.98 12.67 -9.86
C ILE A 31 -14.21 12.27 -8.59
N ARG A 32 -14.86 11.53 -7.67
CA ARG A 32 -14.30 11.10 -6.37
C ARG A 32 -13.41 9.85 -6.46
N HIS A 33 -13.31 9.19 -7.62
CA HIS A 33 -12.48 8.00 -7.78
C HIS A 33 -11.00 8.39 -7.98
N CYS A 34 -10.16 8.19 -6.96
CA CYS A 34 -8.74 8.55 -7.02
C CYS A 34 -7.92 7.72 -8.04
N GLY A 35 -8.40 6.53 -8.42
CA GLY A 35 -7.76 5.62 -9.37
C GLY A 35 -8.12 5.86 -10.84
N LYS A 36 -9.01 6.82 -11.13
CA LYS A 36 -9.67 7.00 -12.44
C LYS A 36 -8.69 7.23 -13.61
N GLU A 37 -7.65 8.02 -13.37
CA GLU A 37 -6.58 8.26 -14.36
C GLU A 37 -5.72 7.02 -14.61
N GLY A 38 -5.51 6.17 -13.59
CA GLY A 38 -4.83 4.88 -13.78
C GLY A 38 -5.63 3.97 -14.70
N HIS A 39 -6.94 3.86 -14.45
CA HIS A 39 -7.84 3.08 -15.31
C HIS A 39 -7.90 3.60 -16.75
N TRP A 40 -7.96 4.93 -16.93
CA TRP A 40 -7.89 5.55 -18.26
C TRP A 40 -6.62 5.12 -18.99
N LEU A 41 -5.48 5.17 -18.29
CA LEU A 41 -4.18 4.87 -18.86
C LEU A 41 -4.05 3.37 -19.20
N GLU A 42 -4.47 2.48 -18.29
CA GLU A 42 -4.55 1.03 -18.55
C GLU A 42 -5.41 0.72 -19.78
N THR A 43 -6.58 1.36 -19.89
CA THR A 43 -7.48 1.20 -21.05
C THR A 43 -6.80 1.63 -22.35
N LYS A 44 -6.07 2.76 -22.35
CA LYS A 44 -5.34 3.24 -23.54
C LYS A 44 -4.18 2.34 -23.94
N MET A 45 -3.59 1.64 -22.98
CA MET A 45 -2.57 0.62 -23.23
C MET A 45 -3.15 -0.76 -23.59
N GLY A 46 -4.49 -0.88 -23.74
CA GLY A 46 -5.14 -2.15 -24.08
C GLY A 46 -5.17 -3.17 -22.93
N ILE A 47 -4.92 -2.74 -21.70
CA ILE A 47 -4.89 -3.62 -20.52
C ILE A 47 -6.32 -3.87 -20.04
N LYS A 48 -6.68 -5.15 -19.91
CA LYS A 48 -7.97 -5.56 -19.33
C LYS A 48 -7.88 -5.52 -17.81
N HIS A 49 -8.78 -4.78 -17.16
CA HIS A 49 -8.85 -4.76 -15.71
C HIS A 49 -9.22 -6.15 -15.16
N THR A 50 -8.30 -6.77 -14.43
CA THR A 50 -8.54 -8.02 -13.70
C THR A 50 -8.02 -7.92 -12.26
N ALA A 51 -8.52 -8.76 -11.37
CA ALA A 51 -8.05 -8.84 -9.99
C ALA A 51 -6.86 -9.78 -9.81
N LYS A 52 -6.19 -10.18 -10.92
CA LYS A 52 -5.11 -11.15 -10.86
C LYS A 52 -3.85 -10.52 -10.30
N ASN A 53 -3.10 -11.35 -9.58
CA ASN A 53 -1.80 -10.98 -9.02
C ASN A 53 -0.68 -11.31 -10.02
N GLU A 54 -0.70 -10.63 -11.17
CA GLU A 54 0.27 -10.76 -12.27
C GLU A 54 0.62 -9.36 -12.82
N PRO A 55 1.73 -9.22 -13.56
CA PRO A 55 2.09 -7.96 -14.20
C PRO A 55 1.08 -7.60 -15.28
N ASP A 56 0.88 -6.30 -15.53
CA ASP A 56 -0.21 -5.81 -16.37
C ASP A 56 -0.04 -6.14 -17.87
N ILE A 57 1.18 -6.05 -18.41
CA ILE A 57 1.44 -6.33 -19.83
C ILE A 57 2.85 -6.89 -20.04
N ASN A 58 2.95 -8.00 -20.77
CA ASN A 58 4.20 -8.64 -21.19
C ASN A 58 5.24 -8.83 -20.07
N GLY A 59 4.77 -9.15 -18.85
CA GLY A 59 5.65 -9.36 -17.69
C GLY A 59 6.10 -8.08 -16.97
N TYR A 60 5.62 -6.91 -17.36
CA TYR A 60 5.86 -5.64 -16.66
C TYR A 60 4.62 -5.14 -15.93
N GLU A 61 4.78 -4.71 -14.69
CA GLU A 61 3.75 -3.97 -13.95
C GLU A 61 3.73 -2.50 -14.41
N MET A 62 2.54 -2.00 -14.67
CA MET A 62 2.30 -0.64 -15.08
C MET A 62 2.04 0.25 -13.86
N LYS A 63 2.73 1.39 -13.77
CA LYS A 63 2.40 2.44 -12.80
C LYS A 63 2.20 3.77 -13.51
N LYS A 64 1.31 4.60 -12.95
CA LYS A 64 1.26 6.01 -13.31
C LYS A 64 2.23 6.80 -12.43
N TYR A 65 2.98 7.74 -13.04
CA TYR A 65 3.81 8.64 -12.25
C TYR A 65 2.93 9.58 -11.42
N SER A 66 3.30 9.80 -10.16
CA SER A 66 2.72 10.88 -9.36
C SER A 66 3.79 11.91 -9.03
N SER A 67 3.72 13.08 -9.68
CA SER A 67 4.70 14.17 -9.49
C SER A 67 4.64 14.83 -8.11
N LYS A 68 3.56 14.59 -7.35
CA LYS A 68 3.31 15.21 -6.04
C LYS A 68 3.17 14.21 -4.88
N ASN A 69 3.22 12.89 -5.12
CA ASN A 69 2.88 11.89 -4.11
C ASN A 69 3.71 10.61 -4.18
N LYS A 70 3.61 9.84 -3.10
CA LYS A 70 4.04 8.44 -2.99
C LYS A 70 3.30 7.60 -4.04
N THR A 71 4.03 6.95 -4.94
CA THR A 71 3.44 6.01 -5.90
C THR A 71 3.21 4.66 -5.22
N THR A 72 1.96 4.18 -5.28
CA THR A 72 1.53 2.93 -4.64
C THR A 72 2.08 1.71 -5.38
N LEU A 73 2.71 0.80 -4.64
CA LEU A 73 3.08 -0.54 -5.12
C LEU A 73 1.83 -1.40 -5.24
N GLY A 74 1.02 -1.43 -4.18
CA GLY A 74 -0.27 -2.11 -4.14
C GLY A 74 -1.03 -1.79 -2.85
N ASP A 75 -2.31 -2.19 -2.82
CA ASP A 75 -3.14 -2.30 -1.63
C ASP A 75 -3.08 -3.76 -1.16
N PHE A 76 -2.27 -4.02 -0.14
CA PHE A 76 -2.07 -5.34 0.43
C PHE A 76 -2.66 -5.33 1.83
N SER A 77 -3.87 -5.87 2.02
CA SER A 77 -4.45 -5.99 3.36
C SER A 77 -3.60 -6.92 4.24
N ALA A 78 -3.52 -6.61 5.54
CA ALA A 78 -2.89 -7.48 6.52
C ALA A 78 -3.48 -8.89 6.47
N SER A 79 -2.65 -9.89 6.73
CA SER A 79 -3.08 -11.27 6.92
C SER A 79 -4.13 -11.36 8.04
N GLU A 80 -3.91 -10.60 9.12
CA GLU A 80 -4.78 -10.52 10.29
C GLU A 80 -4.74 -9.09 10.84
N TYR A 81 -5.89 -8.60 11.28
CA TYR A 81 -6.03 -7.39 12.10
C TYR A 81 -6.60 -7.77 13.46
N ALA A 82 -6.41 -6.94 14.48
CA ALA A 82 -7.00 -7.18 15.81
C ALA A 82 -8.55 -7.30 15.77
N PHE A 83 -9.20 -6.66 14.79
CA PHE A 83 -10.64 -6.76 14.53
C PHE A 83 -11.05 -7.90 13.57
N SER A 84 -10.09 -8.66 13.02
CA SER A 84 -10.43 -9.80 12.16
C SER A 84 -11.32 -10.78 12.92
N GLY A 85 -12.31 -11.36 12.22
CA GLY A 85 -13.26 -12.29 12.84
C GLY A 85 -12.61 -13.57 13.39
N LYS A 86 -13.41 -14.36 14.11
CA LYS A 86 -13.00 -15.69 14.64
C LYS A 86 -12.40 -16.56 13.54
N ASN A 87 -11.33 -17.29 13.86
CA ASN A 87 -10.51 -18.11 12.94
C ASN A 87 -9.68 -17.30 11.91
N ARG A 88 -9.82 -15.97 11.84
CA ARG A 88 -9.04 -15.08 10.96
C ARG A 88 -8.09 -14.15 11.73
N ARG A 89 -7.91 -14.38 13.04
CA ARG A 89 -6.99 -13.65 13.93
C ARG A 89 -6.20 -14.56 14.87
N ASN A 90 -6.00 -15.83 14.50
CA ASN A 90 -5.41 -16.83 15.39
C ASN A 90 -3.98 -16.47 15.81
N VAL A 91 -3.17 -15.92 14.89
CA VAL A 91 -1.80 -15.52 15.24
C VAL A 91 -1.82 -14.33 16.18
N ILE A 92 -2.68 -13.34 15.93
CA ILE A 92 -2.85 -12.20 16.85
C ILE A 92 -3.33 -12.68 18.22
N ASN A 93 -4.29 -13.60 18.30
CA ASN A 93 -4.76 -14.15 19.57
C ASN A 93 -3.61 -14.83 20.34
N THR A 94 -2.82 -15.67 19.67
CA THR A 94 -1.67 -16.33 20.30
C THR A 94 -0.63 -15.31 20.77
N LEU A 95 -0.24 -14.36 19.91
CA LEU A 95 0.80 -13.36 20.25
C LEU A 95 0.39 -12.43 21.39
N ASN A 96 -0.90 -12.08 21.47
CA ASN A 96 -1.40 -11.17 22.50
C ASN A 96 -1.91 -11.88 23.76
N ASN A 97 -1.93 -13.21 23.77
CA ASN A 97 -2.62 -14.04 24.76
C ASN A 97 -4.10 -13.61 24.93
N TRP A 98 -4.83 -13.49 23.81
CA TRP A 98 -6.24 -13.13 23.80
C TRP A 98 -7.14 -14.36 23.67
N THR A 99 -8.24 -14.33 24.41
CA THR A 99 -9.33 -15.28 24.26
C THR A 99 -10.31 -14.83 23.17
N ASP A 100 -11.23 -15.72 22.80
CA ASP A 100 -12.30 -15.36 21.86
C ASP A 100 -13.22 -14.24 22.38
N GLU A 101 -13.24 -13.97 23.68
CA GLU A 101 -14.04 -12.92 24.32
C GLU A 101 -13.43 -11.51 24.13
N MET A 102 -12.11 -11.43 23.98
CA MET A 102 -11.39 -10.17 23.74
C MET A 102 -11.56 -9.75 22.28
N LYS A 103 -12.68 -9.10 21.96
CA LYS A 103 -13.03 -8.69 20.59
C LYS A 103 -12.90 -7.18 20.41
N LEU A 104 -12.54 -6.79 19.19
CA LEU A 104 -12.64 -5.42 18.71
C LEU A 104 -13.47 -5.44 17.43
N SER A 105 -14.48 -4.57 17.34
CA SER A 105 -15.06 -4.29 16.03
C SER A 105 -14.08 -3.47 15.20
N ARG A 106 -14.29 -3.40 13.89
CA ARG A 106 -13.52 -2.52 13.02
C ARG A 106 -13.68 -1.04 13.40
N SER A 107 -14.89 -0.62 13.79
CA SER A 107 -15.12 0.75 14.25
C SER A 107 -14.35 1.03 15.55
N ASP A 108 -14.37 0.09 16.50
CA ASP A 108 -13.61 0.21 17.75
C ASP A 108 -12.11 0.24 17.49
N PHE A 109 -11.61 -0.55 16.53
CA PHE A 109 -10.21 -0.49 16.09
C PHE A 109 -9.84 0.92 15.60
N MET A 110 -10.68 1.55 14.77
CA MET A 110 -10.40 2.90 14.26
C MET A 110 -10.54 3.97 15.35
N LYS A 111 -11.45 3.81 16.32
CA LYS A 111 -11.57 4.70 17.47
C LYS A 111 -10.37 4.58 18.41
N THR A 112 -9.89 3.36 18.61
CA THR A 112 -8.76 3.05 19.49
C THR A 112 -7.44 3.49 18.86
N PHE A 113 -7.14 3.01 17.66
CA PHE A 113 -5.81 3.17 17.03
C PHE A 113 -5.76 4.28 15.98
N GLY A 114 -6.90 4.83 15.57
CA GLY A 114 -6.98 5.93 14.60
C GLY A 114 -7.12 7.31 15.26
N ASN A 115 -7.43 8.29 14.42
CA ASN A 115 -7.74 9.66 14.82
C ASN A 115 -9.08 10.13 14.21
N PRO A 116 -9.86 10.96 14.92
CA PRO A 116 -10.99 11.66 14.33
C PRO A 116 -10.50 12.75 13.38
N ASN A 117 -11.31 13.06 12.36
CA ASN A 117 -11.03 14.16 11.45
C ASN A 117 -12.11 15.26 11.59
N PRO A 118 -11.79 16.42 12.20
CA PRO A 118 -12.75 17.52 12.39
C PRO A 118 -13.36 18.02 11.09
N ASN A 119 -12.61 17.99 9.98
CA ASN A 119 -13.10 18.41 8.66
C ASN A 119 -14.03 17.38 7.99
N LYS A 120 -14.29 16.26 8.66
CA LYS A 120 -15.15 15.17 8.19
C LYS A 120 -16.10 14.73 9.30
N GLU A 121 -16.68 15.70 10.03
CA GLU A 121 -17.66 15.44 11.09
C GLU A 121 -17.13 14.48 12.17
N ASN A 122 -15.84 14.62 12.52
CA ASN A 122 -15.12 13.76 13.48
C ASN A 122 -15.11 12.26 13.12
N ARG A 123 -15.26 11.94 11.83
CA ARG A 123 -15.15 10.57 11.36
C ARG A 123 -13.77 9.99 11.66
N TYR A 124 -13.75 8.85 12.31
CA TYR A 124 -12.52 8.15 12.67
C TYR A 124 -11.88 7.47 11.47
N SER A 125 -10.56 7.49 11.46
CA SER A 125 -9.75 6.80 10.45
C SER A 125 -8.43 6.34 11.06
N TRP A 126 -8.00 5.15 10.67
CA TRP A 126 -6.62 4.72 10.88
C TRP A 126 -5.83 5.15 9.65
N SER A 127 -5.44 6.42 9.63
CA SER A 127 -4.79 7.08 8.50
C SER A 127 -3.98 8.29 8.96
N GLY A 128 -3.06 8.78 8.12
CA GLY A 128 -2.24 9.95 8.46
C GLY A 128 -1.33 9.69 9.66
N SER A 129 -1.35 10.57 10.67
CA SER A 129 -0.45 10.51 11.82
C SER A 129 -0.63 9.28 12.72
N SER A 130 -1.79 8.61 12.65
CA SER A 130 -2.02 7.37 13.41
C SER A 130 -1.35 6.14 12.78
N VAL A 131 -0.87 6.25 11.53
CA VAL A 131 -0.20 5.15 10.83
C VAL A 131 1.27 5.14 11.26
N PRO A 132 1.78 3.99 11.75
CA PRO A 132 3.16 3.91 12.21
C PRO A 132 4.15 3.85 11.06
N THR A 133 5.38 4.30 11.33
CA THR A 133 6.52 4.15 10.42
C THR A 133 7.47 3.09 10.97
N TYR A 134 8.30 2.50 10.10
CA TYR A 134 9.27 1.50 10.52
C TYR A 134 10.17 2.03 11.65
N ASN A 135 10.18 1.27 12.74
CA ASN A 135 11.00 1.49 13.94
C ASN A 135 10.85 2.89 14.58
N ILE A 136 9.67 3.50 14.45
CA ILE A 136 9.32 4.77 15.10
C ILE A 136 7.91 4.68 15.66
N SER A 137 7.78 4.85 16.97
CA SER A 137 6.49 4.98 17.65
C SER A 137 5.84 6.32 17.31
N ASN A 138 4.54 6.30 16.99
CA ASN A 138 3.75 7.52 16.83
C ASN A 138 3.04 7.92 18.14
N SER A 139 2.38 9.07 18.14
CA SER A 139 1.64 9.60 19.31
C SER A 139 0.52 8.69 19.79
N ASN A 140 0.03 7.78 18.95
CA ASN A 140 -1.02 6.81 19.24
C ASN A 140 -0.44 5.48 19.76
N GLY A 141 0.85 5.46 20.16
CA GLY A 141 1.53 4.31 20.74
C GLY A 141 1.84 3.19 19.75
N GLN A 142 1.80 3.44 18.44
CA GLN A 142 1.97 2.41 17.42
C GLN A 142 3.33 2.45 16.75
N ILE A 143 3.89 1.28 16.47
CA ILE A 143 5.18 1.09 15.79
C ILE A 143 5.07 -0.04 14.75
N LEU A 144 5.75 0.11 13.62
CA LEU A 144 5.87 -0.94 12.60
C LEU A 144 7.25 -1.59 12.70
N ILE A 145 7.28 -2.91 12.79
CA ILE A 145 8.49 -3.74 12.92
C ILE A 145 8.48 -4.82 11.83
N ILE A 146 9.67 -5.21 11.38
CA ILE A 146 9.89 -6.41 10.56
C ILE A 146 10.52 -7.46 11.48
N ASN A 147 9.87 -8.60 11.68
CA ASN A 147 10.40 -9.67 12.53
C ASN A 147 11.44 -10.55 11.78
N GLU A 148 12.01 -11.55 12.45
CA GLU A 148 12.98 -12.48 11.84
C GLU A 148 12.42 -13.29 10.66
N ASN A 149 11.10 -13.45 10.57
CA ASN A 149 10.42 -14.15 9.46
C ASN A 149 10.09 -13.22 8.29
N ASN A 150 10.55 -11.96 8.32
CA ASN A 150 10.19 -10.89 7.40
C ASN A 150 8.68 -10.59 7.35
N ASP A 151 7.94 -10.93 8.41
CA ASP A 151 6.57 -10.44 8.57
C ASP A 151 6.61 -8.95 8.93
N ILE A 152 5.68 -8.18 8.36
CA ILE A 152 5.46 -6.80 8.77
C ILE A 152 4.43 -6.83 9.90
N VAL A 153 4.82 -6.35 11.08
CA VAL A 153 3.99 -6.38 12.28
C VAL A 153 3.81 -4.97 12.79
N ILE A 154 2.58 -4.60 13.12
CA ILE A 154 2.29 -3.36 13.82
C ILE A 154 1.93 -3.69 15.26
N TYR A 155 2.68 -3.08 16.17
CA TYR A 155 2.45 -3.16 17.60
C TYR A 155 1.82 -1.88 18.12
N TYR A 156 1.04 -2.02 19.18
CA TYR A 156 0.56 -0.95 20.05
C TYR A 156 1.17 -1.10 21.44
N SER A 157 1.53 0.03 22.05
CA SER A 157 2.05 0.12 23.40
C SER A 157 1.29 1.20 24.17
N PHE A 158 0.62 0.78 25.25
CA PHE A 158 -0.11 1.68 26.12
C PHE A 158 0.79 2.71 26.79
N SER A 159 2.02 2.35 27.17
CA SER A 159 2.97 3.29 27.76
C SER A 159 3.43 4.36 26.76
N ASN A 160 3.56 4.00 25.48
CA ASN A 160 3.93 4.91 24.41
C ASN A 160 2.77 5.71 23.79
N ASP A 161 1.52 5.34 24.05
CA ASP A 161 0.37 6.14 23.64
C ASP A 161 0.29 7.41 24.48
N THR A 162 0.42 8.57 23.84
CA THR A 162 0.48 9.87 24.54
C THR A 162 -0.90 10.49 24.76
N ARG A 163 -1.96 9.89 24.21
CA ARG A 163 -3.32 10.44 24.25
C ARG A 163 -3.96 10.15 25.60
N SER A 164 -4.67 11.12 26.17
CA SER A 164 -5.41 10.95 27.43
C SER A 164 -6.53 9.91 27.31
N ILE A 165 -7.20 9.82 26.16
CA ILE A 165 -8.32 8.90 25.89
C ILE A 165 -7.94 7.41 26.02
N LYS A 166 -6.64 7.08 26.03
CA LYS A 166 -6.20 5.68 26.11
C LYS A 166 -6.70 4.96 27.37
N ILE A 167 -6.97 5.69 28.45
CA ILE A 167 -7.50 5.14 29.71
C ILE A 167 -8.90 4.55 29.55
N ASP A 168 -9.65 4.98 28.54
CA ASP A 168 -11.00 4.51 28.24
C ASP A 168 -10.99 3.27 27.32
N PHE A 169 -9.83 2.86 26.82
CA PHE A 169 -9.71 1.68 25.99
C PHE A 169 -9.93 0.41 26.82
N PRO A 170 -10.42 -0.69 26.20
CA PRO A 170 -10.59 -1.97 26.90
C PRO A 170 -9.35 -2.39 27.69
N SER A 171 -9.55 -2.94 28.89
CA SER A 171 -8.47 -3.30 29.82
C SER A 171 -7.43 -4.24 29.21
N PHE A 172 -7.83 -5.14 28.30
CA PHE A 172 -6.91 -6.04 27.60
C PHE A 172 -5.96 -5.34 26.62
N LEU A 173 -6.20 -4.06 26.32
CA LEU A 173 -5.30 -3.18 25.55
C LEU A 173 -4.44 -2.28 26.44
N GLN A 174 -4.68 -2.21 27.75
CA GLN A 174 -3.89 -1.37 28.67
C GLN A 174 -2.58 -2.04 29.07
N LYS A 175 -1.84 -2.54 28.07
CA LYS A 175 -0.53 -3.19 28.20
C LYS A 175 0.32 -2.88 26.97
N ASP A 176 1.60 -3.20 27.05
CA ASP A 176 2.54 -3.00 25.96
C ASP A 176 2.63 -4.20 25.03
N ASN A 177 3.20 -3.96 23.83
CA ASN A 177 3.51 -4.97 22.82
C ASN A 177 2.30 -5.75 22.28
N ILE A 178 1.14 -5.09 22.14
CA ILE A 178 -0.05 -5.66 21.50
C ILE A 178 0.12 -5.67 19.98
N VAL A 179 0.07 -6.83 19.35
CA VAL A 179 -0.01 -6.94 17.89
C VAL A 179 -1.41 -6.51 17.42
N ILE A 180 -1.48 -5.50 16.55
CA ILE A 180 -2.75 -4.98 16.03
C ILE A 180 -2.95 -5.25 14.54
N ALA A 181 -1.88 -5.51 13.79
CA ALA A 181 -1.93 -5.97 12.40
C ALA A 181 -0.67 -6.76 12.05
N ILE A 182 -0.81 -7.80 11.22
CA ILE A 182 0.33 -8.60 10.72
C ILE A 182 0.15 -8.93 9.24
N TRP A 183 1.17 -8.63 8.44
CA TRP A 183 1.34 -9.13 7.08
C TRP A 183 2.35 -10.26 7.09
N LYS A 184 1.88 -11.48 6.85
CA LYS A 184 2.75 -12.65 6.81
C LYS A 184 3.58 -12.64 5.54
N SER A 185 4.88 -12.88 5.64
CA SER A 185 5.80 -12.99 4.50
C SER A 185 5.31 -14.02 3.49
N SER A 186 4.78 -15.16 3.97
CA SER A 186 4.18 -16.21 3.13
C SER A 186 3.02 -15.76 2.25
N LYS A 187 2.31 -14.68 2.62
CA LYS A 187 1.26 -14.08 1.78
C LYS A 187 1.79 -12.90 0.96
N MET A 188 2.65 -12.07 1.54
CA MET A 188 3.18 -10.89 0.88
C MET A 188 4.15 -11.23 -0.25
N LYS A 189 4.99 -12.25 -0.07
CA LYS A 189 6.02 -12.64 -1.04
C LYS A 189 5.43 -12.93 -2.43
N PRO A 190 4.40 -13.78 -2.58
CA PRO A 190 3.75 -13.98 -3.88
C PRO A 190 3.14 -12.69 -4.47
N HIS A 191 2.62 -11.78 -3.64
CA HIS A 191 2.08 -10.50 -4.10
C HIS A 191 3.12 -9.59 -4.73
N ILE A 192 4.33 -9.57 -4.17
CA ILE A 192 5.44 -8.79 -4.70
C ILE A 192 6.06 -9.49 -5.90
N ASP A 193 6.49 -10.75 -5.73
CA ASP A 193 7.29 -11.47 -6.72
C ASP A 193 6.52 -11.73 -8.01
N ASN A 194 5.21 -12.01 -7.93
CA ASN A 194 4.45 -12.27 -9.15
C ASN A 194 4.26 -11.00 -10.00
N LYS A 195 4.24 -9.82 -9.38
CA LYS A 195 4.02 -8.54 -10.07
C LYS A 195 5.32 -7.90 -10.53
N PHE A 196 6.34 -7.87 -9.67
CA PHE A 196 7.54 -7.06 -9.88
C PHE A 196 8.79 -7.88 -10.19
N ASP A 197 8.83 -9.17 -9.84
CA ASP A 197 9.98 -10.06 -10.05
C ASP A 197 9.85 -10.89 -11.33
N LYS A 198 9.31 -10.27 -12.38
CA LYS A 198 9.23 -10.83 -13.74
C LYS A 198 10.15 -10.09 -14.67
N LYS A 199 9.69 -8.99 -15.27
CA LYS A 199 10.52 -8.08 -16.06
C LYS A 199 10.68 -6.70 -15.43
N GLY A 200 10.00 -6.47 -14.29
CA GLY A 200 10.02 -5.21 -13.57
C GLY A 200 8.76 -4.40 -13.80
N PHE A 201 8.94 -3.11 -14.00
CA PHE A 201 7.81 -2.18 -14.14
C PHE A 201 8.09 -1.13 -15.20
N PHE A 202 7.03 -0.47 -15.65
CA PHE A 202 7.15 0.79 -16.38
C PHE A 202 6.26 1.87 -15.80
N ILE A 203 6.71 3.12 -15.97
CA ILE A 203 6.03 4.31 -15.49
C ILE A 203 5.84 5.29 -16.63
N CYS A 204 4.59 5.68 -16.87
CA CYS A 204 4.28 6.80 -17.76
C CYS A 204 4.42 8.12 -17.00
N LYS A 205 5.35 8.97 -17.42
CA LYS A 205 5.57 10.31 -16.85
C LYS A 205 4.70 11.34 -17.58
N LYS A 206 4.06 12.18 -16.79
CA LYS A 206 3.11 13.20 -17.22
C LYS A 206 3.76 14.57 -17.22
N LYS A 207 3.42 15.39 -18.22
CA LYS A 207 3.66 16.83 -18.26
C LYS A 207 2.32 17.50 -18.58
N ASP A 208 1.91 18.45 -17.74
CA ASP A 208 0.58 19.09 -17.83
C ASP A 208 -0.54 18.03 -17.83
N ASN A 209 -1.46 18.03 -18.80
CA ASN A 209 -2.54 17.04 -18.88
C ASN A 209 -2.27 15.86 -19.84
N THR A 210 -1.00 15.62 -20.18
CA THR A 210 -0.61 14.61 -21.18
C THR A 210 0.55 13.76 -20.69
N TYR A 211 0.59 12.49 -21.09
CA TYR A 211 1.77 11.64 -20.88
C TYR A 211 2.80 11.92 -21.98
N GLN A 212 4.06 12.08 -21.59
CA GLN A 212 5.13 12.51 -22.50
C GLN A 212 6.27 11.50 -22.62
N LYS A 213 6.51 10.75 -21.54
CA LYS A 213 7.60 9.77 -21.49
C LYS A 213 7.15 8.47 -20.86
N ILE A 214 7.82 7.39 -21.23
CA ILE A 214 7.70 6.08 -20.59
C ILE A 214 9.06 5.66 -20.06
N CYS A 215 9.11 5.22 -18.81
CA CYS A 215 10.34 4.80 -18.16
C CYS A 215 10.24 3.34 -17.74
N PHE A 216 11.28 2.55 -17.96
CA PHE A 216 11.36 1.17 -17.50
C PHE A 216 12.30 1.06 -16.32
N GLY A 217 11.92 0.25 -15.33
CA GLY A 217 12.73 -0.02 -14.16
C GLY A 217 12.94 -1.50 -13.90
N LYS A 218 14.02 -1.80 -13.17
CA LYS A 218 14.47 -3.16 -12.88
C LYS A 218 13.40 -3.95 -12.12
N ALA A 219 13.38 -5.26 -12.36
CA ALA A 219 12.69 -6.21 -11.52
C ALA A 219 13.22 -6.18 -10.09
N PHE A 220 12.34 -6.45 -9.13
CA PHE A 220 12.71 -6.59 -7.72
C PHE A 220 11.80 -7.61 -7.04
N ASN A 221 12.35 -8.29 -6.05
CA ASN A 221 11.68 -9.32 -5.27
C ASN A 221 11.24 -8.82 -3.88
N PHE A 222 10.57 -9.70 -3.14
CA PHE A 222 10.09 -9.48 -1.79
C PHE A 222 11.20 -9.10 -0.81
N GLU A 223 12.37 -9.71 -0.91
CA GLU A 223 13.51 -9.44 -0.02
C GLU A 223 13.98 -7.99 -0.17
N TYR A 224 14.14 -7.51 -1.41
CA TYR A 224 14.46 -6.10 -1.67
C TYR A 224 13.35 -5.16 -1.22
N PHE A 225 12.08 -5.55 -1.41
CA PHE A 225 10.92 -4.80 -0.92
C PHE A 225 10.99 -4.62 0.61
N ILE A 226 11.28 -5.68 1.37
CA ILE A 226 11.42 -5.62 2.83
C ILE A 226 12.58 -4.71 3.24
N GLU A 227 13.73 -4.81 2.59
CA GLU A 227 14.85 -3.90 2.85
C GLU A 227 14.49 -2.43 2.57
N CYS A 228 13.70 -2.18 1.54
CA CYS A 228 13.19 -0.83 1.25
C CYS A 228 12.20 -0.34 2.30
N VAL A 229 11.41 -1.22 2.94
CA VAL A 229 10.56 -0.86 4.09
C VAL A 229 11.42 -0.51 5.30
N LYS A 230 12.43 -1.32 5.63
CA LYS A 230 13.36 -1.06 6.73
C LYS A 230 14.10 0.27 6.56
N ASN A 231 14.50 0.57 5.33
CA ASN A 231 15.18 1.82 4.97
C ASN A 231 14.22 2.98 4.67
N LYS A 232 12.91 2.82 4.93
CA LYS A 232 11.87 3.85 4.77
C LYS A 232 11.72 4.41 3.34
N LYS A 233 12.29 3.73 2.33
CA LYS A 233 12.08 4.03 0.90
C LYS A 233 10.68 3.64 0.46
N ILE A 234 10.15 2.58 1.06
CA ILE A 234 8.76 2.18 1.00
C ILE A 234 8.17 2.39 2.39
N ILE A 235 6.98 2.97 2.44
CA ILE A 235 6.23 3.12 3.69
C ILE A 235 4.88 2.42 3.61
N PHE A 236 4.39 2.02 4.76
CA PHE A 236 2.98 1.66 4.94
C PHE A 236 2.13 2.92 5.09
N ASP A 237 1.01 2.96 4.39
CA ASP A 237 0.03 4.04 4.43
C ASP A 237 -1.37 3.43 4.46
N SER A 238 -2.16 3.75 5.48
CA SER A 238 -3.53 3.25 5.62
C SER A 238 -4.53 4.32 5.22
N GLY A 239 -5.47 3.94 4.34
CA GLY A 239 -6.66 4.72 4.01
C GLY A 239 -7.92 4.24 4.74
N MET A 240 -7.77 3.41 5.78
CA MET A 240 -8.87 2.83 6.55
C MET A 240 -9.69 3.91 7.25
N TYR A 241 -11.01 3.87 7.09
CA TYR A 241 -11.89 4.86 7.71
C TYR A 241 -13.32 4.36 7.96
N ASP A 242 -14.03 5.01 8.86
CA ASP A 242 -15.40 4.62 9.20
C ASP A 242 -16.40 4.95 8.08
N GLY A 243 -17.35 4.05 7.85
CA GLY A 243 -18.25 4.08 6.69
C GLY A 243 -17.69 3.43 5.40
N ASN A 244 -16.51 2.80 5.43
CA ASN A 244 -16.00 1.99 4.32
C ASN A 244 -15.39 0.67 4.79
N SER A 245 -15.82 -0.43 4.16
CA SER A 245 -15.37 -1.79 4.48
C SER A 245 -13.95 -2.12 4.00
N ARG A 246 -13.39 -1.35 3.05
CA ARG A 246 -12.05 -1.58 2.52
C ARG A 246 -10.97 -1.12 3.49
N ASN A 247 -9.96 -1.96 3.70
CA ASN A 247 -8.85 -1.68 4.60
C ASN A 247 -7.89 -0.61 4.08
N TYR A 248 -7.68 -0.56 2.76
CA TYR A 248 -6.77 0.41 2.13
C TYR A 248 -5.36 0.40 2.73
N SER A 249 -4.72 -0.76 2.69
CA SER A 249 -3.38 -0.98 3.26
C SER A 249 -2.33 -0.85 2.18
N HIS A 250 -1.96 0.40 1.90
CA HIS A 250 -1.09 0.71 0.79
C HIS A 250 0.37 0.65 1.21
N PHE A 251 1.19 0.02 0.37
CA PHE A 251 2.64 0.20 0.42
C PHE A 251 3.04 1.15 -0.69
N ARG A 252 3.77 2.22 -0.35
CA ARG A 252 4.04 3.32 -1.28
C ARG A 252 5.49 3.76 -1.21
N GLY A 253 6.07 4.06 -2.37
CA GLY A 253 7.42 4.59 -2.50
C GLY A 253 7.44 5.97 -3.14
N THR A 254 8.31 6.86 -2.66
CA THR A 254 8.53 8.19 -3.27
C THR A 254 9.70 8.13 -4.27
N CYS A 255 10.93 8.08 -3.75
CA CYS A 255 12.15 7.98 -4.54
C CYS A 255 12.42 6.56 -5.07
N PHE A 256 11.88 5.55 -4.38
CA PHE A 256 12.02 4.13 -4.71
C PHE A 256 11.91 3.83 -6.21
N TRP A 257 10.86 4.31 -6.86
CA TRP A 257 10.62 4.04 -8.28
C TRP A 257 11.67 4.67 -9.18
N ASN A 258 12.07 5.91 -8.89
CA ASN A 258 13.07 6.62 -9.68
C ASN A 258 14.45 5.98 -9.56
N GLU A 259 14.79 5.43 -8.39
CA GLU A 259 16.07 4.72 -8.16
C GLU A 259 16.18 3.43 -8.98
N LEU A 260 15.04 2.81 -9.34
CA LEU A 260 15.01 1.56 -10.11
C LEU A 260 14.87 1.78 -11.61
N ILE A 261 14.53 3.00 -12.07
CA ILE A 261 14.42 3.33 -13.50
C ILE A 261 15.81 3.25 -14.14
N THR A 262 15.90 2.50 -15.24
CA THR A 262 17.13 2.34 -16.03
C THR A 262 17.04 2.97 -17.41
N GLU A 263 15.83 3.12 -17.94
CA GLU A 263 15.59 3.55 -19.32
C GLU A 263 14.42 4.54 -19.39
N GLU A 264 14.48 5.50 -20.32
CA GLU A 264 13.46 6.52 -20.56
C GLU A 264 13.33 6.78 -22.07
N TYR A 265 12.08 6.84 -22.56
CA TYR A 265 11.69 7.03 -23.97
C TYR A 265 10.56 8.06 -24.12
#